data_AF-A0AA35Q9M8-F1
#
_entry.id   AF-A0AA35Q9M8-F1
#
_cell.length_a   1.000
_cell.length_b   1.000
_cell.length_c   1.000
_cell.angle_alpha   90.00
_cell.angle_beta   90.00
_cell.angle_gamma   90.00
#
_symmetry.space_group_name_H-M   'P 1'
#
loop_
_entity.id
_entity.type
_entity.pdbx_description
1 polymer ?
#
loop_
_entity_poly.entity_id
_entity_poly.type
_entity_poly.pdbx_seq_one_letter_code
_entity_poly.pdbx_strand_id
1 'polypeptide(L)' 'MSTSSSSMSGECCREAQIPQPVFQMFSDRRGGRTAWSSKVVIDGHCHSARYWYDGRYLNNAKEDVAEVAYNWLMGI' A
#
# COMPACT_ATOMS: atom_id res chain seq x y z
N MET A 1 -6.17 20.82 16.76
CA MET A 1 -4.90 20.29 16.21
C MET A 1 -5.28 18.98 15.53
N SER A 2 -5.66 18.99 14.24
CA SER A 2 -4.79 18.64 13.10
C SER A 2 -4.30 17.19 13.27
N THR A 3 -4.59 16.15 12.48
CA THR A 3 -4.94 15.93 11.05
C THR A 3 -5.29 14.43 10.95
N SER A 4 -6.38 14.03 10.28
CA SER A 4 -6.39 13.49 8.91
C SER A 4 -5.76 12.09 8.72
N SER A 5 -6.61 11.20 8.20
CA SER A 5 -6.28 10.11 7.27
C SER A 5 -5.75 8.81 7.86
N SER A 6 -6.63 7.81 7.87
CA SER A 6 -6.33 6.38 7.71
C SER A 6 -5.15 6.19 6.76
N SER A 7 -3.98 6.05 7.34
CA SER A 7 -2.74 5.81 6.64
C SER A 7 -2.05 4.83 7.56
N MET A 8 -1.52 3.73 7.03
CA MET A 8 -0.53 2.96 7.74
C MET A 8 0.70 3.87 7.90
N SER A 9 0.60 4.77 8.89
CA SER A 9 1.54 5.81 9.25
C SER A 9 2.81 5.08 9.65
N GLY A 10 3.96 5.57 9.22
CA GLY A 10 5.27 4.98 9.55
C GLY A 10 5.51 4.75 11.05
N GLU A 11 4.62 5.24 11.91
CA GLU A 11 4.50 4.92 13.34
C GLU A 11 4.36 3.42 13.63
N CYS A 12 3.51 2.66 12.90
CA CYS A 12 3.42 1.20 13.11
C CYS A 12 4.74 0.50 12.75
N CYS A 13 5.36 0.88 11.62
CA CYS A 13 6.66 0.32 11.24
C CYS A 13 7.76 0.74 12.21
N ARG A 14 7.71 1.98 12.73
CA ARG A 14 8.66 2.49 13.73
C ARG A 14 8.52 1.78 15.07
N GLU A 15 7.30 1.48 15.51
CA GLU A 15 7.02 0.72 16.74
C GLU A 15 7.45 -0.75 16.59
N ALA A 16 7.26 -1.32 15.40
CA ALA A 16 7.74 -2.65 15.06
C ALA A 16 9.27 -2.73 14.78
N GLN A 17 10.01 -1.60 14.84
CA GLN A 17 11.42 -1.47 14.44
C GLN A 17 11.72 -1.89 12.99
N ILE A 18 10.73 -1.81 12.11
CA ILE A 18 10.85 -2.18 10.71
C ILE A 18 11.21 -0.94 9.89
N PRO A 19 12.10 -1.07 8.88
CA PRO A 19 12.41 0.01 7.96
C PRO A 19 11.14 0.59 7.30
N GLN A 20 11.21 1.85 6.92
CA GLN A 20 10.04 2.54 6.37
C GLN A 20 9.47 1.79 5.17
N PRO A 21 8.14 1.55 5.11
CA PRO A 21 7.52 0.78 4.06
C PRO A 21 7.70 1.49 2.73
N VAL A 22 8.37 0.82 1.78
CA VAL A 22 8.61 1.38 0.45
C VAL A 22 7.43 1.05 -0.45
N PHE A 23 6.59 2.05 -0.74
CA PHE A 23 5.48 1.91 -1.67
C PHE A 23 5.93 2.15 -3.11
N GLN A 24 5.54 1.26 -4.00
CA GLN A 24 5.84 1.32 -5.41
C GLN A 24 4.53 1.18 -6.19
N MET A 25 4.29 2.09 -7.14
CA MET A 25 3.08 2.08 -7.98
C MET A 25 3.41 1.53 -9.36
N PHE A 26 2.48 0.76 -9.91
CA PHE A 26 2.59 0.16 -11.24
C PHE A 26 1.32 0.44 -12.03
N SER A 27 1.49 0.66 -13.33
CA SER A 27 0.40 0.90 -14.26
C SER A 27 0.43 -0.11 -15.39
N ASP A 28 -0.74 -0.62 -15.77
CA ASP A 28 -0.95 -1.54 -16.88
C ASP A 28 -1.96 -0.94 -17.87
N ARG A 29 -1.61 -0.92 -19.16
CA ARG A 29 -2.43 -0.26 -20.20
C ARG A 29 -3.36 -1.29 -20.85
N ARG A 30 -4.66 -1.21 -20.58
CA ARG A 30 -5.69 -2.13 -21.08
C ARG A 30 -6.63 -1.42 -22.06
N GLY A 31 -6.26 -1.43 -23.34
CA GLY A 31 -7.17 -1.10 -24.45
C GLY A 31 -7.95 0.21 -24.30
N GLY A 32 -7.31 1.26 -23.77
CA GLY A 32 -7.90 2.60 -23.58
C GLY A 32 -8.08 3.04 -22.13
N ARG A 33 -7.96 2.12 -21.16
CA ARG A 33 -7.92 2.44 -19.72
C ARG A 33 -6.55 2.05 -19.14
N THR A 34 -6.09 2.81 -18.14
CA THR A 34 -4.88 2.46 -17.39
C THR A 34 -5.31 1.90 -16.05
N ALA A 35 -5.00 0.63 -15.84
CA ALA A 35 -5.16 -0.05 -14.56
C ALA A 35 -3.93 0.25 -13.68
N TRP A 36 -4.14 0.48 -12.40
CA TRP A 36 -3.10 0.83 -11.44
C TRP A 36 -3.11 -0.13 -10.26
N SER A 37 -1.93 -0.48 -9.80
CA SER A 37 -1.75 -1.29 -8.60
C SER A 37 -0.60 -0.73 -7.77
N SER A 38 -0.51 -1.16 -6.52
CA SER A 38 0.52 -0.74 -5.58
C SER A 38 1.20 -1.95 -4.96
N LYS A 39 2.47 -1.84 -4.63
CA LYS A 39 3.26 -2.83 -3.90
C LYS A 39 3.96 -2.14 -2.75
N VAL A 40 4.09 -2.82 -1.63
CA VAL A 40 4.87 -2.37 -0.49
C VAL A 40 5.91 -3.43 -0.15
N VAL A 41 7.09 -2.99 0.25
CA VAL A 41 8.14 -3.86 0.77
C VAL A 41 8.29 -3.58 2.26
N ILE A 42 8.09 -4.62 3.08
CA ILE A 42 8.18 -4.59 4.55
C ILE A 42 9.01 -5.79 4.98
N ASP A 43 10.06 -5.56 5.78
CA ASP A 43 10.93 -6.63 6.28
C ASP A 43 11.51 -7.56 5.19
N GLY A 44 11.81 -7.01 4.01
CA GLY A 44 12.26 -7.78 2.84
C GLY A 44 11.15 -8.61 2.15
N HIS A 45 9.94 -8.64 2.69
CA HIS A 45 8.77 -9.22 2.07
C HIS A 45 8.02 -8.22 1.19
N CYS A 46 7.52 -8.74 0.07
CA CYS A 46 6.87 -7.97 -0.98
C CYS A 46 5.36 -8.25 -0.97
N HIS A 47 4.54 -7.24 -0.68
CA HIS A 47 3.07 -7.35 -0.73
C HIS A 47 2.52 -6.47 -1.83
N SER A 48 1.55 -6.97 -2.59
CA SER A 48 0.87 -6.23 -3.66
C SER A 48 -0.61 -6.02 -3.31
N ALA A 49 -1.19 -4.95 -3.84
CA ALA A 49 -2.62 -4.73 -3.79
C ALA A 49 -3.35 -5.92 -4.46
N ARG A 50 -4.48 -6.30 -3.88
CA ARG A 50 -5.35 -7.41 -4.32
C ARG A 50 -6.02 -7.09 -5.65
N TYR A 51 -6.28 -5.81 -5.89
CA TYR A 51 -7.04 -5.35 -7.04
C TYR A 51 -6.27 -4.36 -7.91
N TRP A 52 -6.78 -4.19 -9.12
CA TRP A 52 -6.38 -3.14 -10.04
C TRP A 52 -7.40 -2.02 -10.00
N TYR A 53 -6.90 -0.80 -9.86
CA TYR A 53 -7.69 0.41 -9.67
C TYR A 53 -7.59 1.29 -10.90
N ASP A 54 -8.59 2.13 -11.14
CA ASP A 54 -8.45 3.20 -12.14
C ASP A 54 -7.50 4.29 -11.61
N GLY A 55 -6.92 5.11 -12.50
CA GLY A 55 -6.04 6.22 -12.13
C GLY A 55 -6.68 7.26 -11.19
N ARG A 56 -8.02 7.26 -11.09
CA ARG A 56 -8.74 8.07 -10.09
C ARG A 56 -8.68 7.50 -8.67
N TYR A 57 -8.37 6.21 -8.51
CA TYR A 57 -8.39 5.48 -7.23
C TYR A 57 -7.00 4.99 -6.80
N LEU A 58 -5.97 5.76 -7.12
CA LEU A 58 -4.58 5.49 -6.71
C LEU A 58 -4.42 5.39 -5.19
N ASN A 59 -5.18 6.18 -4.44
CA ASN A 59 -5.17 6.09 -2.98
C ASN A 59 -5.67 4.73 -2.50
N ASN A 60 -6.77 4.24 -3.07
CA ASN A 60 -7.34 2.94 -2.74
C ASN A 60 -6.34 1.81 -3.02
N ALA A 61 -5.54 1.92 -4.10
CA ALA A 61 -4.47 0.97 -4.37
C ALA A 61 -3.39 0.97 -3.28
N LYS A 62 -3.03 2.15 -2.75
CA LYS A 62 -2.07 2.28 -1.64
C LYS A 62 -2.65 1.76 -0.33
N GLU A 63 -3.90 2.08 -0.02
CA GLU A 63 -4.55 1.63 1.21
C GLU A 63 -4.76 0.11 1.21
N ASP A 64 -5.11 -0.48 0.06
CA ASP A 64 -5.30 -1.93 -0.05
C ASP A 64 -4.01 -2.70 0.20
N VAL A 65 -2.89 -2.28 -0.42
CA VAL A 65 -1.60 -2.91 -0.13
C VAL A 65 -1.14 -2.66 1.29
N ALA A 66 -1.47 -1.49 1.87
CA ALA A 66 -1.16 -1.19 3.26
C ALA A 66 -1.92 -2.12 4.21
N GLU A 67 -3.22 -2.35 3.99
CA GLU A 67 -4.02 -3.30 4.76
C GLU A 67 -3.45 -4.72 4.68
N VAL A 68 -3.07 -5.18 3.48
CA VAL A 68 -2.45 -6.49 3.28
C VAL A 68 -1.15 -6.63 4.08
N ALA A 69 -0.29 -5.60 4.02
CA ALA A 69 0.96 -5.59 4.76
C ALA A 69 0.75 -5.51 6.27
N TYR A 70 -0.23 -4.73 6.73
CA TYR A 70 -0.58 -4.62 8.14
C TYR A 70 -1.06 -5.96 8.71
N ASN A 71 -1.99 -6.61 8.01
CA ASN A 71 -2.50 -7.92 8.42
C ASN A 71 -1.37 -8.96 8.45
N TRP A 72 -0.46 -8.93 7.49
CA TRP A 72 0.73 -9.79 7.50
C TRP A 72 1.65 -9.51 8.69
N LEU A 73 1.90 -8.24 9.00
CA LEU A 73 2.74 -7.84 10.12
C LEU A 73 2.15 -8.24 11.48
N MET A 74 0.83 -8.07 11.63
CA MET A 74 0.10 -8.36 12.85
C MET A 74 -0.30 -9.83 12.97
N GLY A 75 -0.19 -10.61 11.89
CA GLY A 75 -0.57 -12.03 11.85
C GLY A 75 -2.08 -12.26 12.00
N ILE A 76 -2.91 -11.35 11.50
CA ILE A 76 -4.39 -11.39 11.59
C ILE A 76 -5.06 -11.59 10.23
#